data_AF-A0A8B6FG13-F1
#
_entry.id   AF-A0A8B6FG13-F1
#
_cell.length_a   1.000
_cell.length_b   1.000
_cell.length_c   1.000
_cell.angle_alpha   90.00
_cell.angle_beta   90.00
_cell.angle_gamma   90.00
#
_symmetry.space_group_name_H-M   'P 1'
#
loop_
_entity.id
_entity.type
_entity.pdbx_description
1 polymer ?
#
loop_
_entity_poly.entity_id
_entity_poly.type
_entity_poly.pdbx_seq_one_letter_code
_entity_poly.pdbx_strand_id
1 'polypeptide(L)'
;MSHLVISSDDRRRIEQHAGQDDQNKNLLELVNKRGEFTYNVFVDALRISGYKDLADELKRDSQKEGSSEALEPQNKGLSEWTVPVYRVRLQKNYSNIIDCINHKKIVDHLISRDILTIADSQMINACPAQIQKNRKLMDILLHGSEKGFIEFLKTLREDSVTTELADEIESTLVTSRDISIMYGCYK
;
A
#
# COMPACT_ATOMS: atom_id res chain seq x y z
N MET A 1 22.52 -24.06 -23.24
CA MET A 1 22.42 -24.68 -21.91
C MET A 1 21.20 -24.09 -21.23
N SER A 2 20.10 -24.83 -21.18
CA SER A 2 18.84 -24.41 -20.57
C SER A 2 18.97 -24.49 -19.05
N HIS A 3 19.35 -23.39 -18.40
CA HIS A 3 19.23 -23.27 -16.95
C HIS A 3 17.75 -23.40 -16.61
N LEU A 4 17.37 -24.56 -16.05
CA LEU A 4 16.02 -24.82 -15.56
C LEU A 4 15.75 -23.89 -14.37
N VAL A 5 15.13 -22.75 -14.67
CA VAL A 5 14.76 -21.71 -13.70
C VAL A 5 13.75 -22.21 -12.66
N ILE A 6 13.02 -23.26 -13.01
CA ILE A 6 12.04 -23.96 -12.16
C ILE A 6 12.48 -25.43 -12.06
N SER A 7 12.62 -25.96 -10.84
CA SER A 7 13.01 -27.36 -10.63
C SER A 7 11.88 -28.31 -11.08
N SER A 8 12.22 -29.56 -11.42
CA SER A 8 11.20 -30.59 -11.67
C SER A 8 10.27 -30.81 -10.48
N ASP A 9 10.76 -30.61 -9.26
CA ASP A 9 9.96 -30.68 -8.04
C ASP A 9 9.00 -29.49 -7.89
N ASP A 10 9.42 -28.31 -8.30
CA ASP A 10 8.59 -27.10 -8.29
C ASP A 10 7.45 -27.23 -9.31
N ARG A 11 7.77 -27.73 -10.50
CA ARG A 11 6.79 -28.05 -11.54
C ARG A 11 5.76 -29.05 -11.02
N ARG A 12 6.21 -30.13 -10.37
CA ARG A 12 5.32 -31.15 -9.81
C ARG A 12 4.42 -30.58 -8.70
N ARG A 13 4.91 -29.66 -7.87
CA ARG A 13 4.11 -28.98 -6.84
C ARG A 13 3.05 -28.07 -7.45
N ILE A 14 3.39 -27.33 -8.51
CA ILE A 14 2.43 -26.47 -9.21
C ILE A 14 1.35 -27.34 -9.88
N GLU A 15 1.75 -28.34 -10.67
CA GLU A 15 0.83 -29.22 -11.41
C GLU A 15 -0.04 -30.13 -10.51
N GLN A 16 0.29 -30.27 -9.22
CA GLN A 16 -0.52 -31.01 -8.25
C GLN A 16 -1.81 -30.28 -7.82
N HIS A 17 -1.93 -28.98 -8.08
CA HIS A 17 -3.16 -28.24 -7.80
C HIS A 17 -4.22 -28.48 -8.87
N ALA A 18 -5.47 -28.70 -8.45
CA ALA A 18 -6.58 -29.02 -9.36
C ALA A 18 -7.13 -27.81 -10.12
N GLY A 19 -6.95 -26.59 -9.59
CA GLY A 19 -7.45 -25.35 -10.18
C GLY A 19 -6.35 -24.56 -10.88
N GLN A 20 -6.62 -24.10 -12.11
CA GLN A 20 -5.67 -23.32 -12.90
C GLN A 20 -5.27 -22.01 -12.21
N ASP A 21 -6.17 -21.40 -11.45
CA ASP A 21 -5.88 -20.21 -10.65
C ASP A 21 -4.88 -20.48 -9.52
N ASP A 22 -4.98 -21.64 -8.86
CA ASP A 22 -4.04 -22.06 -7.82
C ASP A 22 -2.67 -22.42 -8.40
N GLN A 23 -2.65 -23.02 -9.60
CA GLN A 23 -1.42 -23.29 -10.34
C GLN A 23 -0.71 -21.97 -10.71
N ASN A 24 -1.46 -21.02 -11.25
CA ASN A 24 -0.94 -19.70 -11.63
C ASN A 24 -0.43 -18.92 -10.42
N LYS A 25 -1.15 -18.97 -9.29
CA LYS A 25 -0.76 -18.32 -8.04
C LYS A 25 0.56 -18.87 -7.49
N ASN A 26 0.71 -20.19 -7.45
CA ASN A 26 1.95 -20.82 -6.99
C ASN A 26 3.13 -20.53 -7.93
N LEU A 27 2.89 -20.51 -9.23
CA LEU A 27 3.90 -20.15 -10.22
C LEU A 27 4.40 -18.71 -10.00
N LEU A 28 3.48 -17.76 -9.80
CA LEU A 28 3.82 -16.36 -9.52
C LEU A 28 4.57 -16.20 -8.19
N GLU A 29 4.16 -16.92 -7.14
CA GLU A 29 4.84 -16.89 -5.84
C GLU A 29 6.29 -17.40 -5.95
N LEU A 30 6.50 -18.44 -6.76
CA LEU A 30 7.82 -19.01 -6.99
C LEU A 30 8.72 -18.09 -7.81
N VAL A 31 8.16 -17.46 -8.85
CA VAL A 31 8.85 -16.44 -9.65
C VAL A 31 9.29 -15.27 -8.77
N ASN A 32 8.40 -14.79 -7.89
CA ASN A 32 8.68 -13.68 -6.98
C ASN A 32 9.75 -14.03 -5.93
N LYS A 33 9.72 -15.26 -5.38
CA LYS A 33 10.71 -15.73 -4.38
C LYS A 33 12.13 -15.87 -4.92
N ARG A 34 12.29 -16.16 -6.22
CA ARG A 34 13.61 -16.44 -6.83
C ARG A 34 14.26 -15.22 -7.48
N GLY A 35 13.61 -14.06 -7.45
CA GLY A 35 14.19 -12.77 -7.84
C GLY A 35 14.21 -12.48 -9.35
N GLU A 36 14.82 -11.35 -9.68
CA GLU A 36 14.73 -10.67 -10.99
C GLU A 36 15.13 -11.54 -12.20
N PHE A 37 16.16 -12.38 -12.06
CA PHE A 37 16.57 -13.30 -13.12
C PHE A 37 15.45 -14.28 -13.51
N THR A 38 14.74 -14.80 -12.51
CA THR A 38 13.63 -15.75 -12.70
C THR A 38 12.42 -15.05 -13.31
N TYR A 39 12.18 -13.80 -12.92
CA TYR A 39 11.15 -12.94 -13.49
C TYR A 39 11.38 -12.66 -14.99
N ASN A 40 12.60 -12.29 -15.38
CA ASN A 40 12.93 -12.05 -16.78
C ASN A 40 12.73 -13.29 -17.66
N VAL A 41 13.12 -14.47 -17.16
CA VAL A 41 12.90 -15.73 -17.87
C VAL A 41 11.42 -16.09 -17.94
N PHE A 42 10.62 -15.77 -16.92
CA PHE A 42 9.17 -15.93 -16.94
C PHE A 42 8.49 -15.03 -17.98
N VAL A 43 8.87 -13.75 -18.05
CA VAL A 43 8.37 -12.80 -19.06
C VAL A 43 8.71 -13.27 -20.48
N ASP A 44 9.93 -13.77 -20.70
CA ASP A 44 10.31 -14.33 -22.00
C ASP A 44 9.51 -15.59 -22.34
N ALA A 45 9.24 -16.46 -21.36
CA ALA A 45 8.40 -17.64 -21.53
C ALA A 45 6.95 -17.27 -21.90
N LEU A 46 6.39 -16.22 -21.30
CA LEU A 46 5.06 -15.69 -21.66
C LEU A 46 5.02 -15.21 -23.11
N ARG A 47 6.06 -14.47 -23.55
CA ARG A 47 6.16 -13.99 -24.93
C ARG A 47 6.25 -15.14 -25.94
N ILE A 48 7.02 -16.19 -25.63
CA ILE A 48 7.15 -17.39 -26.47
C ILE A 48 5.84 -18.19 -26.51
N SER A 49 5.10 -18.21 -25.40
CA SER A 49 3.83 -18.95 -25.27
C SER A 49 2.62 -18.24 -25.89
N GLY A 50 2.82 -17.08 -26.52
CA GLY A 50 1.77 -16.32 -27.21
C GLY A 50 1.09 -15.25 -26.37
N TYR A 51 1.43 -15.11 -25.09
CA TYR A 51 0.92 -14.07 -24.19
C TYR A 51 1.77 -12.78 -24.31
N LYS A 52 1.91 -12.27 -25.53
CA LYS A 52 2.79 -11.12 -25.84
C LYS A 52 2.33 -9.85 -25.12
N ASP A 53 1.04 -9.57 -25.13
CA ASP A 53 0.49 -8.36 -24.50
C ASP A 53 0.78 -8.34 -22.99
N LEU A 54 0.59 -9.48 -22.32
CA LEU A 54 0.89 -9.66 -20.90
C LEU A 54 2.40 -9.56 -20.62
N ALA A 55 3.24 -10.15 -21.48
CA ALA A 55 4.70 -10.06 -21.34
C ALA A 55 5.20 -8.61 -21.52
N ASP A 56 4.61 -7.85 -22.43
CA ASP A 56 4.98 -6.45 -22.71
C ASP A 56 4.41 -5.47 -21.67
N GLU A 57 3.30 -5.81 -21.01
CA GLU A 57 2.80 -5.11 -19.82
C GLU A 57 3.74 -5.31 -18.63
N LEU A 58 4.06 -6.57 -18.30
CA LEU A 58 4.98 -6.91 -17.21
C LEU A 58 6.37 -6.29 -17.41
N LYS A 59 6.89 -6.30 -18.64
CA LYS A 59 8.20 -5.70 -18.94
C LYS A 59 8.20 -4.17 -18.84
N ARG A 60 7.08 -3.51 -19.16
CA ARG A 60 6.93 -2.05 -18.99
C ARG A 60 6.96 -1.64 -17.52
N ASP A 61 6.35 -2.42 -16.64
CA ASP A 61 6.38 -2.18 -15.19
C ASP A 61 7.79 -2.35 -14.62
N SER A 62 8.58 -3.28 -15.15
CA SER A 62 9.98 -3.46 -14.76
C SER A 62 10.94 -2.41 -15.33
N GLN A 63 10.60 -1.76 -16.46
CA GLN A 63 11.43 -0.70 -17.09
C GLN A 63 11.03 0.73 -16.70
N LYS A 64 9.98 0.93 -15.90
CA LYS A 64 9.61 2.24 -15.34
C LYS A 64 10.48 2.67 -14.14
N GLU A 65 11.53 1.93 -13.82
CA GLU A 65 12.63 2.43 -12.99
C GLU A 65 13.49 3.44 -13.78
N GLY A 66 13.01 4.67 -13.91
CA GLY A 66 13.81 5.75 -14.52
C GLY A 66 13.08 6.98 -15.00
N SER A 67 11.75 7.04 -14.95
CA SER A 67 11.04 8.28 -15.26
C SER A 67 9.97 8.54 -14.21
N SER A 68 10.22 9.62 -13.48
CA SER A 68 9.34 10.26 -12.52
C SER A 68 7.97 10.52 -13.13
N GLU A 69 7.06 9.56 -13.03
CA GLU A 69 5.64 9.80 -13.24
C GLU A 69 4.91 9.43 -11.96
N ALA A 70 4.48 10.49 -11.26
CA ALA A 70 3.53 10.43 -10.19
C ALA A 70 2.31 9.61 -10.65
N LEU A 71 1.99 8.55 -9.92
CA LEU A 71 0.76 7.79 -10.15
C LEU A 71 -0.43 8.68 -9.78
N GLU A 72 -1.09 9.23 -10.80
CA GLU A 72 -2.43 9.79 -10.67
C GLU A 72 -3.44 8.69 -10.32
N PRO A 73 -4.51 9.01 -9.58
CA PRO A 73 -5.42 8.02 -9.00
C PRO A 73 -6.44 7.55 -10.05
N GLN A 74 -6.08 6.57 -10.86
CA GLN A 74 -7.06 5.81 -11.64
C GLN A 74 -7.34 4.46 -10.97
N ASN A 75 -8.09 4.52 -9.87
CA ASN A 75 -8.63 3.35 -9.18
C ASN A 75 -9.74 2.70 -10.03
N LYS A 76 -9.34 1.78 -10.90
CA LYS A 76 -10.22 0.71 -11.38
C LYS A 76 -9.48 -0.63 -11.32
N GLY A 77 -9.77 -1.41 -10.29
CA GLY A 77 -9.73 -2.87 -10.41
C GLY A 77 -8.52 -3.60 -9.84
N LEU A 78 -7.82 -3.10 -8.82
CA LEU A 78 -6.78 -3.88 -8.14
C LEU A 78 -7.30 -4.42 -6.80
N SER A 79 -7.17 -5.74 -6.68
CA SER A 79 -7.77 -6.67 -5.72
C SER A 79 -7.73 -6.28 -4.23
N GLU A 80 -8.66 -6.86 -3.46
CA GLU A 80 -8.83 -6.90 -1.99
C GLU A 80 -7.58 -7.13 -1.11
N TRP A 81 -6.39 -7.31 -1.69
CA TRP A 81 -5.13 -7.55 -0.99
C TRP A 81 -4.06 -6.49 -1.20
N THR A 82 -4.34 -5.34 -1.84
CA THR A 82 -3.38 -4.22 -1.92
C THR A 82 -3.49 -3.30 -0.71
N VAL A 83 -2.38 -3.03 -0.02
CA VAL A 83 -2.33 -2.00 1.04
C VAL A 83 -2.77 -0.66 0.42
N PRO A 84 -3.83 -0.02 0.93
CA PRO A 84 -4.28 1.25 0.38
C PRO A 84 -3.18 2.32 0.44
N VAL A 85 -3.03 3.07 -0.64
CA VAL A 85 -2.00 4.12 -0.81
C VAL A 85 -2.03 5.13 0.34
N TYR A 86 -3.23 5.50 0.82
CA TYR A 86 -3.36 6.44 1.93
C TYR A 86 -2.73 5.93 3.23
N ARG A 87 -2.78 4.61 3.49
CA ARG A 87 -2.13 4.02 4.68
C ARG A 87 -0.63 4.15 4.61
N VAL A 88 -0.06 3.97 3.42
CA VAL A 88 1.38 4.14 3.20
C VAL A 88 1.79 5.60 3.40
N ARG A 89 1.00 6.56 2.88
CA ARG A 89 1.25 8.00 3.09
C ARG A 89 1.20 8.37 4.58
N LEU A 90 0.20 7.89 5.30
CA LEU A 90 0.08 8.08 6.75
C LEU A 90 1.27 7.48 7.51
N GLN A 91 1.72 6.29 7.13
CA GLN A 91 2.85 5.64 7.78
C GLN A 91 4.17 6.37 7.54
N LYS A 92 4.44 6.81 6.31
CA LYS A 92 5.68 7.53 5.97
C LYS A 92 5.79 8.86 6.71
N ASN A 93 4.65 9.51 6.94
CA ASN A 93 4.59 10.81 7.65
C ASN A 93 4.25 10.68 9.13
N TYR A 94 4.25 9.45 9.68
CA TYR A 94 3.74 9.16 11.02
C TYR A 94 4.39 10.03 12.11
N SER A 95 5.72 10.17 12.08
CA SER A 95 6.46 10.99 13.05
C SER A 95 6.10 12.48 12.95
N ASN A 96 6.08 13.04 11.73
CA ASN A 96 5.74 14.44 11.50
C ASN A 96 4.31 14.74 11.95
N ILE A 97 3.37 13.84 11.64
CA ILE A 97 1.98 13.94 12.08
C ILE A 97 1.88 13.99 13.60
N ILE A 98 2.57 13.07 14.29
CA ILE A 98 2.49 12.98 15.75
C ILE A 98 3.05 14.21 16.45
N ASP A 99 4.09 14.83 15.88
CA ASP A 99 4.76 15.96 16.51
C ASP A 99 4.08 17.30 16.21
N CYS A 100 3.42 17.43 15.05
CA CYS A 100 2.86 18.72 14.60
C CYS A 100 1.36 18.90 14.90
N ILE A 101 0.60 17.83 15.10
CA ILE A 101 -0.88 17.92 15.06
C ILE A 101 -1.53 18.15 16.43
N ASN A 102 -2.60 18.95 16.43
CA ASN A 102 -3.52 19.06 17.55
C ASN A 102 -4.75 18.15 17.37
N HIS A 103 -4.77 16.99 18.06
CA HIS A 103 -5.86 16.01 17.94
C HIS A 103 -7.26 16.57 18.20
N LYS A 104 -7.45 17.61 19.02
CA LYS A 104 -8.81 18.04 19.44
C LYS A 104 -9.68 18.45 18.25
N LYS A 105 -9.22 19.42 17.45
CA LYS A 105 -9.97 19.91 16.28
C LYS A 105 -10.27 18.78 15.29
N ILE A 106 -9.30 17.90 15.10
CA ILE A 106 -9.39 16.78 14.17
C ILE A 106 -10.38 15.74 14.65
N VAL A 107 -10.29 15.34 15.92
CA VAL A 107 -11.22 14.38 16.51
C VAL A 107 -12.65 14.92 16.47
N ASP A 108 -12.86 16.20 16.80
CA ASP A 108 -14.19 16.83 16.74
C ASP A 108 -14.77 16.86 15.32
N HIS A 109 -13.94 17.17 14.31
CA HIS A 109 -14.36 17.15 12.90
C HIS A 109 -14.67 15.74 12.42
N LEU A 110 -13.83 14.75 12.77
CA LEU A 110 -14.02 13.37 12.37
C LEU A 110 -15.25 12.72 13.03
N ILE A 111 -15.60 13.10 14.26
CA ILE A 111 -16.88 12.71 14.89
C ILE A 111 -18.05 13.37 14.15
N SER A 112 -17.96 14.66 13.83
CA SER A 112 -19.01 15.40 13.11
C SER A 112 -19.30 14.84 11.71
N ARG A 113 -18.32 14.13 11.13
CA ARG A 113 -18.42 13.46 9.82
C ARG A 113 -18.76 11.97 9.91
N ASP A 114 -19.04 11.47 11.11
CA ASP A 114 -19.36 10.07 11.41
C ASP A 114 -18.24 9.10 10.98
N ILE A 115 -16.99 9.56 11.11
CA ILE A 115 -15.79 8.77 10.85
C ILE A 115 -15.24 8.17 12.14
N LEU A 116 -15.26 8.95 13.23
CA LEU A 116 -14.92 8.49 14.57
C LEU A 116 -16.18 8.41 15.43
N THR A 117 -16.21 7.42 16.31
CA THR A 117 -17.25 7.33 17.33
C THR A 117 -16.89 8.15 18.56
N ILE A 118 -17.88 8.44 19.40
CA ILE A 118 -17.66 9.07 20.72
C ILE A 118 -16.74 8.18 21.58
N ALA A 119 -16.83 6.85 21.44
CA ALA A 119 -15.97 5.91 22.14
C ALA A 119 -14.49 6.06 21.70
N ASP A 120 -14.23 6.23 20.41
CA ASP A 120 -12.88 6.46 19.88
C ASP A 120 -12.29 7.76 20.44
N SER A 121 -13.10 8.83 20.50
CA SER A 121 -12.71 10.10 21.10
C SER A 121 -12.38 9.98 22.58
N GLN A 122 -13.17 9.19 23.34
CA GLN A 122 -12.88 8.91 24.74
C GLN A 122 -11.58 8.12 24.91
N MET A 123 -11.32 7.12 24.05
CA MET A 123 -10.06 6.36 24.07
C MET A 123 -8.85 7.23 23.76
N ILE A 124 -8.95 8.13 22.77
CA ILE A 124 -7.88 9.08 22.44
C ILE A 124 -7.68 10.04 23.62
N ASN A 125 -8.75 10.60 24.17
CA ASN A 125 -8.66 11.58 25.26
C ASN A 125 -8.17 10.98 26.59
N ALA A 126 -8.33 9.68 26.79
CA ALA A 126 -7.80 8.96 27.96
C ALA A 126 -6.27 8.89 27.99
N CYS A 127 -5.57 9.13 26.86
CA CYS A 127 -4.11 9.16 26.86
C CYS A 127 -3.59 10.44 27.56
N PRO A 128 -2.55 10.36 28.40
CA PRO A 128 -2.08 11.50 29.21
C PRO A 128 -1.30 12.55 28.40
N ALA A 129 -0.54 12.14 27.39
CA ALA A 129 0.33 13.03 26.62
C ALA A 129 -0.18 13.27 25.20
N GLN A 130 -0.02 14.49 24.68
CA GLN A 130 -0.45 14.87 23.33
C GLN A 130 0.08 13.91 22.25
N ILE A 131 1.36 13.55 22.31
CA ILE A 131 2.00 12.59 21.40
C ILE A 131 1.28 11.23 21.43
N GLN A 132 0.86 10.76 22.61
CA GLN A 132 0.14 9.49 22.73
C GLN A 132 -1.28 9.58 22.17
N LYS A 133 -1.95 10.73 22.35
CA LYS A 133 -3.25 11.00 21.73
C LYS A 133 -3.15 10.98 20.21
N ASN A 134 -2.13 11.64 19.65
CA ASN A 134 -1.88 11.67 18.21
C ASN A 134 -1.54 10.28 17.66
N ARG A 135 -0.73 9.49 18.38
CA ARG A 135 -0.48 8.07 18.05
C ARG A 135 -1.77 7.27 17.98
N LYS A 136 -2.64 7.42 18.97
CA LYS A 136 -3.91 6.69 19.02
C LYS A 136 -4.86 7.08 17.89
N LEU A 137 -4.94 8.38 17.58
CA LEU A 137 -5.67 8.89 16.43
C LEU A 137 -5.11 8.29 15.12
N MET A 138 -3.80 8.23 14.98
CA MET A 138 -3.16 7.66 13.80
C MET A 138 -3.39 6.16 13.65
N ASP A 139 -3.33 5.40 14.74
CA ASP A 139 -3.70 3.99 14.73
C ASP A 139 -5.13 3.80 14.20
N ILE A 140 -6.07 4.65 14.63
CA ILE A 140 -7.45 4.57 14.15
C ILE A 140 -7.54 4.93 12.66
N LEU A 141 -6.83 5.97 12.19
CA LEU A 141 -6.82 6.37 10.78
C LEU A 141 -6.15 5.34 9.88
N LEU A 142 -5.10 4.66 10.34
CA LEU A 142 -4.42 3.58 9.62
C LEU A 142 -5.33 2.36 9.42
N HIS A 143 -6.21 2.07 10.39
CA HIS A 143 -7.19 0.99 10.29
C HIS A 143 -8.54 1.45 9.70
N GLY A 144 -8.73 2.76 9.60
CA GLY A 144 -9.94 3.39 9.08
C GLY A 144 -10.07 3.31 7.56
N SER A 145 -11.11 3.97 7.06
CA SER A 145 -11.43 4.06 5.63
C SER A 145 -10.69 5.21 4.95
N GLU A 146 -10.58 5.15 3.62
CA GLU A 146 -10.04 6.24 2.78
C GLU A 146 -10.81 7.55 2.98
N LYS A 147 -12.13 7.49 3.21
CA LYS A 147 -12.95 8.66 3.57
C LYS A 147 -12.42 9.34 4.84
N GLY A 148 -11.98 8.55 5.82
CA GLY A 148 -11.37 9.05 7.05
C GLY A 148 -10.08 9.82 6.80
N PHE A 149 -9.25 9.32 5.90
CA PHE A 149 -8.03 9.99 5.46
C PHE A 149 -8.30 11.32 4.74
N ILE A 150 -9.27 11.35 3.82
CA ILE A 150 -9.62 12.57 3.07
C ILE A 150 -10.13 13.67 4.01
N GLU A 151 -11.04 13.33 4.93
CA GLU A 151 -11.53 14.31 5.90
C GLU A 151 -10.44 14.74 6.89
N PHE A 152 -9.52 13.84 7.27
CA PHE A 152 -8.35 14.19 8.06
C PHE A 152 -7.47 15.24 7.36
N LEU A 153 -7.10 15.03 6.09
CA LEU A 153 -6.33 16.00 5.32
C LEU A 153 -7.07 17.33 5.19
N LYS A 154 -8.39 17.28 4.98
CA LYS A 154 -9.23 18.47 4.91
C LYS A 154 -9.17 19.27 6.20
N THR A 155 -9.27 18.62 7.36
CA THR A 155 -9.13 19.31 8.65
C THR A 155 -7.73 19.89 8.85
N LEU A 156 -6.68 19.23 8.36
CA LEU A 156 -5.33 19.79 8.41
C LEU A 156 -5.18 21.05 7.54
N ARG A 157 -5.88 21.12 6.41
CA ARG A 157 -5.92 22.30 5.53
C ARG A 157 -6.74 23.46 6.08
N GLU A 158 -7.63 23.20 7.03
CA GLU A 158 -8.39 24.26 7.71
C GLU A 158 -7.54 25.05 8.71
N ASP A 159 -6.40 24.50 9.14
CA ASP A 159 -5.43 25.19 9.99
C ASP A 159 -4.20 25.59 9.17
N SER A 160 -3.92 26.89 9.12
CA SER A 160 -2.79 27.44 8.35
C SER A 160 -1.43 26.88 8.79
N VAL A 161 -1.33 26.40 10.03
CA VAL A 161 -0.09 25.81 10.56
C VAL A 161 0.13 24.38 10.05
N THR A 162 -0.95 23.64 9.77
CA THR A 162 -0.87 22.24 9.32
C THR A 162 -1.21 22.05 7.85
N THR A 163 -1.47 23.13 7.12
CA THR A 163 -1.77 23.08 5.68
C THR A 163 -0.57 22.52 4.90
N GLU A 164 0.64 23.00 5.18
CA GLU A 164 1.88 22.50 4.56
C GLU A 164 2.08 20.99 4.83
N LEU A 165 1.77 20.56 6.06
CA LEU A 165 1.81 19.14 6.44
C LEU A 165 0.77 18.31 5.68
N ALA A 166 -0.43 18.84 5.45
CA ALA A 166 -1.46 18.14 4.68
C ALA A 166 -1.00 17.91 3.23
N ASP A 167 -0.40 18.94 2.62
CA ASP A 167 0.11 18.87 1.25
C ASP A 167 1.34 17.97 1.15
N GLU A 168 2.22 17.96 2.16
CA GLU A 168 3.34 17.02 2.27
C GLU A 168 2.84 15.56 2.34
N ILE A 169 1.83 15.28 3.17
CA ILE A 169 1.25 13.94 3.29
C ILE A 169 0.59 13.51 1.96
N GLU A 170 -0.14 14.40 1.30
CA GLU A 170 -0.82 14.06 0.05
C GLU A 170 0.16 13.88 -1.13
N SER A 171 1.20 14.72 -1.20
CA SER A 171 2.25 14.65 -2.22
C SER A 171 3.28 13.54 -1.96
N THR A 172 3.23 12.90 -0.79
CA THR A 172 4.14 11.81 -0.45
C THR A 172 4.06 10.69 -1.48
N LEU A 173 5.20 10.47 -2.15
CA LEU A 173 5.38 9.41 -3.12
C LEU A 173 5.31 8.05 -2.41
N VAL A 174 4.39 7.21 -2.89
CA VAL A 174 4.22 5.83 -2.45
C VAL A 174 4.84 4.93 -3.51
N THR A 175 5.86 4.17 -3.12
CA THR A 175 6.54 3.23 -4.00
C THR A 175 6.06 1.80 -3.74
N SER A 176 6.23 0.91 -4.72
CA SER A 176 5.94 -0.54 -4.56
C SER A 176 6.73 -1.18 -3.41
N ARG A 177 7.92 -0.64 -3.10
CA ARG A 177 8.72 -1.01 -1.93
C ARG A 177 8.03 -0.62 -0.62
N ASP A 178 7.47 0.58 -0.54
CA ASP A 178 6.76 1.04 0.66
C ASP A 178 5.49 0.20 0.93
N ILE A 179 4.77 -0.16 -0.13
CA ILE A 179 3.62 -1.07 -0.06
C ILE A 179 4.06 -2.45 0.45
N SER A 180 5.20 -2.96 -0.05
CA SER A 180 5.75 -4.26 0.37
C SER A 180 6.22 -4.27 1.82
N ILE A 181 6.84 -3.17 2.29
CA ILE A 181 7.23 -2.99 3.70
C ILE A 181 5.99 -3.02 4.59
N MET A 182 4.94 -2.28 4.23
CA MET A 182 3.67 -2.31 4.96
C MET A 182 3.07 -3.70 4.97
N TYR A 183 3.11 -4.43 3.85
CA TYR A 183 2.65 -5.82 3.79
C TYR A 183 3.34 -6.74 4.79
N GLY A 184 4.67 -6.56 4.95
CA GLY A 184 5.47 -7.33 5.89
C GLY A 184 5.15 -7.04 7.36
N CYS A 185 4.63 -5.86 7.68
CA CYS A 185 4.28 -5.46 9.04
C CYS A 185 2.91 -5.98 9.52
N TYR A 186 2.05 -6.42 8.62
CA TYR A 186 0.69 -6.93 8.93
C TYR A 186 0.55 -8.46 8.80
N LYS A 187 1.66 -9.20 8.71
CA LYS A 187 1.70 -10.67 8.76
C LYS A 187 1.96 -11.20 10.17
#